data_AF-A0A974TXD6-F1
#
_entry.id   AF-A0A974TXD6-F1
#
_cell.length_a   1.000
_cell.length_b   1.000
_cell.length_c   1.000
_cell.angle_alpha   90.00
_cell.angle_beta   90.00
_cell.angle_gamma   90.00
#
_symmetry.space_group_name_H-M   'P 1'
#
loop_
_entity.id
_entity.type
_entity.pdbx_description
1 polymer ?
#
loop_
_entity_poly.entity_id
_entity_poly.type
_entity_poly.pdbx_seq_one_letter_code
_entity_poly.pdbx_strand_id
1 'polypeptide(L)'
;MSNRSGLLSCPVAFLAPIAMRDVSNCCKLISQPLRPPEFLTIDRGIMGNFRKLRARLGLRKKAESDDDFLNPEFARTRDERRIRVRILGNHSRYHCGSEAVYQSLCHVAQSKNWTVVKAYEPYDVLVVNGEGSMHHSGPFFQRKMKVLEKAVNAGVPAFLVNSVWQDNENTYDDVLRRLSGIYVRESLSRDDLLNRHGVESRVVIDASYFMPLDRSKSGNLPPTGPAITDFYWRESDAFQNSPEILFGARYVPMKGVSWSKTVASLRSADFLVTGRHHAVYAACVAKRPFAASEGNTHKIKGLIAAADVNVPIADSPRDLPRLIEKLPDHESEFRKLFAWMDSQQASDIFPNVGEAIWR
;
A
#
# COMPACT_ATOMS: atom_id res chain seq x y z
N MET A 1 -23.47 -57.79 52.51
CA MET A 1 -24.49 -57.08 53.31
C MET A 1 -24.59 -55.66 52.74
N SER A 2 -25.40 -55.49 51.69
CA SER A 2 -26.79 -54.97 51.69
C SER A 2 -26.83 -53.43 51.71
N ASN A 3 -27.05 -52.77 50.56
CA ASN A 3 -28.36 -52.33 49.99
C ASN A 3 -28.95 -51.15 50.80
N ARG A 4 -29.32 -49.98 50.25
CA ARG A 4 -30.30 -49.66 49.17
C ARG A 4 -30.30 -48.12 48.95
N SER A 5 -30.19 -47.59 47.73
CA SER A 5 -31.25 -47.16 46.77
C SER A 5 -31.94 -45.82 47.04
N GLY A 6 -31.95 -44.92 46.04
CA GLY A 6 -32.81 -43.73 45.99
C GLY A 6 -32.56 -42.81 44.77
N LEU A 7 -33.01 -43.26 43.59
CA LEU A 7 -33.16 -42.50 42.34
C LEU A 7 -34.44 -41.65 42.35
N LEU A 8 -34.40 -40.41 41.79
CA LEU A 8 -35.52 -39.63 41.22
C LEU A 8 -34.89 -38.52 40.34
N SER A 9 -34.68 -38.72 39.03
CA SER A 9 -35.56 -38.46 37.87
C SER A 9 -35.77 -36.99 37.47
N CYS A 10 -35.38 -36.69 36.22
CA CYS A 10 -35.44 -35.43 35.43
C CYS A 10 -36.86 -34.80 35.27
N PRO A 11 -36.96 -33.62 34.61
CA PRO A 11 -37.19 -33.68 33.17
C PRO A 11 -36.27 -32.80 32.32
N VAL A 12 -35.76 -33.45 31.27
CA VAL A 12 -35.15 -32.89 30.07
C VAL A 12 -36.27 -32.32 29.21
N ALA A 13 -36.13 -31.07 28.76
CA ALA A 13 -37.04 -30.48 27.79
C ALA A 13 -36.76 -31.06 26.39
N PHE A 14 -37.74 -31.81 25.88
CA PHE A 14 -37.84 -32.25 24.50
C PHE A 14 -38.07 -31.05 23.57
N LEU A 15 -37.20 -30.85 22.59
CA LEU A 15 -37.55 -30.16 21.34
C LEU A 15 -37.87 -31.23 20.30
N ALA A 16 -39.14 -31.30 19.90
CA ALA A 16 -39.65 -32.21 18.89
C ALA A 16 -39.15 -31.84 17.47
N PRO A 17 -39.02 -32.83 16.57
CA PRO A 17 -38.53 -32.63 15.22
C PRO A 17 -39.64 -32.04 14.32
N ILE A 18 -39.35 -30.95 13.62
CA ILE A 18 -40.23 -30.46 12.55
C ILE A 18 -39.99 -31.35 11.33
N ALA A 19 -41.00 -32.13 11.01
CA ALA A 19 -41.07 -33.02 9.87
C ALA A 19 -41.03 -32.23 8.54
N MET A 20 -40.24 -32.75 7.60
CA MET A 20 -40.40 -32.52 6.17
C MET A 20 -41.85 -32.82 5.76
N ARG A 21 -42.50 -31.88 5.09
CA ARG A 21 -43.69 -32.16 4.26
C ARG A 21 -43.50 -31.57 2.87
N ASP A 22 -43.54 -32.51 1.94
CA ASP A 22 -43.90 -32.47 0.54
C ASP A 22 -43.82 -31.17 -0.26
N VAL A 23 -42.88 -31.23 -1.19
CA VAL A 23 -42.74 -30.40 -2.38
C VAL A 23 -43.65 -31.01 -3.46
N SER A 24 -44.92 -30.59 -3.54
CA SER A 24 -45.72 -30.75 -4.75
C SER A 24 -47.04 -29.97 -4.63
N ASN A 25 -47.08 -28.80 -5.25
CA ASN A 25 -48.25 -28.10 -5.83
C ASN A 25 -48.13 -26.60 -5.61
N CYS A 26 -47.46 -25.91 -6.54
CA CYS A 26 -47.82 -24.58 -7.00
C CYS A 26 -46.92 -24.17 -8.18
N CYS A 27 -46.93 -24.97 -9.24
CA CYS A 27 -46.55 -24.47 -10.56
C CYS A 27 -47.81 -23.88 -11.21
N LYS A 28 -47.62 -22.68 -11.79
CA LYS A 28 -48.56 -21.86 -12.57
C LYS A 28 -49.42 -20.90 -11.76
N LEU A 29 -48.97 -19.64 -11.68
CA LEU A 29 -49.65 -18.51 -12.35
C LEU A 29 -48.90 -17.19 -12.11
N ILE A 30 -48.73 -16.45 -13.22
CA ILE A 30 -48.47 -15.00 -13.34
C ILE A 30 -47.00 -14.55 -13.29
N SER A 31 -46.44 -14.56 -14.49
CA SER A 31 -45.39 -13.68 -14.99
C SER A 31 -45.86 -12.22 -15.08
N GLN A 32 -45.33 -11.31 -14.25
CA GLN A 32 -45.17 -9.88 -14.56
C GLN A 32 -43.95 -9.31 -13.81
N PRO A 33 -43.11 -8.48 -14.44
CA PRO A 33 -41.96 -7.87 -13.77
C PRO A 33 -42.39 -6.69 -12.89
N LEU A 34 -41.94 -6.70 -11.63
CA LEU A 34 -42.05 -5.58 -10.69
C LEU A 34 -41.19 -4.40 -11.20
N ARG A 35 -41.78 -3.20 -11.28
CA ARG A 35 -41.06 -1.96 -11.60
C ARG A 35 -40.13 -1.58 -10.42
N PRO A 36 -38.93 -1.04 -10.69
CA PRO A 36 -38.05 -0.55 -9.63
C PRO A 36 -38.59 0.75 -9.02
N PRO A 37 -38.28 1.05 -7.74
CA PRO A 37 -38.71 2.28 -7.09
C PRO A 37 -38.02 3.50 -7.72
N GLU A 38 -38.80 4.57 -7.91
CA GLU A 38 -38.33 5.85 -8.42
C GLU A 38 -37.27 6.45 -7.48
N PHE A 39 -36.04 6.56 -7.97
CA PHE A 39 -34.99 7.33 -7.31
C PHE A 39 -35.35 8.82 -7.43
N LEU A 40 -35.58 9.46 -6.28
CA LEU A 40 -35.52 10.92 -6.14
C LEU A 40 -34.18 11.40 -6.70
N THR A 41 -34.22 12.04 -7.86
CA THR A 41 -33.10 12.74 -8.48
C THR A 41 -32.71 13.92 -7.60
N ILE A 42 -31.67 13.73 -6.79
CA ILE A 42 -31.01 14.83 -6.09
C ILE A 42 -30.38 15.73 -7.18
N ASP A 43 -30.86 16.97 -7.22
CA ASP A 43 -30.41 17.99 -8.16
C ASP A 43 -28.88 18.14 -8.12
N ARG A 44 -28.23 17.96 -9.29
CA ARG A 44 -26.77 18.08 -9.46
C ARG A 44 -26.27 19.48 -9.06
N GLY A 45 -27.14 20.50 -9.06
CA GLY A 45 -26.82 21.84 -8.57
C GLY A 45 -26.55 21.91 -7.06
N ILE A 46 -27.28 21.14 -6.25
CA ILE A 46 -27.15 21.13 -4.79
C ILE A 46 -25.85 20.42 -4.37
N MET A 47 -25.50 19.30 -5.02
CA MET A 47 -24.20 18.64 -4.80
C MET A 47 -23.00 19.50 -5.22
N GLY A 48 -23.15 20.31 -6.28
CA GLY A 48 -22.12 21.26 -6.72
C GLY A 48 -21.85 22.36 -5.68
N ASN A 49 -22.91 22.87 -5.04
CA ASN A 49 -22.80 23.89 -4.01
C ASN A 49 -22.24 23.34 -2.69
N PHE A 50 -22.62 22.13 -2.28
CA PHE A 50 -22.01 21.46 -1.12
C PHE A 50 -20.52 21.13 -1.33
N ARG A 51 -20.11 20.77 -2.57
CA ARG A 51 -18.70 20.57 -2.93
C ARG A 51 -17.88 21.84 -2.82
N LYS A 52 -18.40 22.98 -3.30
CA LYS A 52 -17.74 24.30 -3.19
C LYS A 52 -17.68 24.78 -1.74
N LEU A 53 -18.72 24.55 -0.96
CA LEU A 53 -18.79 24.95 0.45
C LEU A 53 -17.78 24.19 1.32
N ARG A 54 -17.63 22.86 1.14
CA ARG A 54 -16.61 22.06 1.86
C ARG A 54 -15.17 22.42 1.49
N ALA A 55 -14.93 22.88 0.25
CA ALA A 55 -13.64 23.39 -0.19
C ALA A 55 -13.30 24.75 0.44
N ARG A 56 -14.30 25.66 0.55
CA ARG A 56 -14.16 26.96 1.24
C ARG A 56 -13.96 26.83 2.76
N LEU A 57 -14.52 25.80 3.38
CA LEU A 57 -14.40 25.56 4.82
C LEU A 57 -13.09 24.85 5.24
N GLY A 58 -12.18 24.54 4.32
CA GLY A 58 -10.90 23.89 4.66
C GLY A 58 -11.01 22.45 5.17
N LEU A 59 -12.22 21.87 5.17
CA LEU A 59 -12.53 20.53 5.72
C LEU A 59 -12.15 19.36 4.80
N ARG A 60 -11.41 19.64 3.71
CA ARG A 60 -10.81 18.65 2.83
C ARG A 60 -9.32 18.99 2.71
N LYS A 61 -8.42 18.16 3.25
CA LYS A 61 -7.04 18.10 2.74
C LYS A 61 -7.18 17.84 1.24
N LYS A 62 -6.93 18.81 0.34
CA LYS A 62 -7.16 18.68 -1.10
C LYS A 62 -6.41 17.43 -1.60
N ALA A 63 -7.02 16.64 -2.50
CA ALA A 63 -6.23 15.66 -3.25
C ALA A 63 -5.16 16.44 -4.02
N GLU A 64 -4.03 15.84 -4.40
CA GLU A 64 -3.16 16.45 -5.41
C GLU A 64 -4.05 16.92 -6.58
N SER A 65 -3.97 18.21 -6.92
CA SER A 65 -4.79 18.74 -8.01
C SER A 65 -4.34 18.10 -9.30
N ASP A 66 -5.30 17.69 -10.13
CA ASP A 66 -5.02 17.17 -11.47
C ASP A 66 -4.17 18.15 -12.30
N ASP A 67 -4.29 19.45 -12.00
CA ASP A 67 -3.48 20.51 -12.58
C ASP A 67 -1.97 20.30 -12.45
N ASP A 68 -1.43 19.74 -11.35
CA ASP A 68 0.04 19.57 -11.25
C ASP A 68 0.58 18.55 -12.27
N PHE A 69 -0.29 17.64 -12.76
CA PHE A 69 0.06 16.67 -13.79
C PHE A 69 -0.21 17.21 -15.20
N LEU A 70 -1.21 18.09 -15.33
CA LEU A 70 -1.65 18.64 -16.61
C LEU A 70 -0.89 19.93 -16.99
N ASN A 71 -0.61 20.80 -16.03
CA ASN A 71 -0.02 22.12 -16.21
C ASN A 71 1.06 22.35 -15.13
N PRO A 72 2.21 21.65 -15.21
CA PRO A 72 3.29 21.82 -14.24
C PRO A 72 3.89 23.23 -14.34
N GLU A 73 4.04 23.89 -13.19
CA GLU A 73 4.69 25.20 -13.08
C GLU A 73 6.20 25.01 -12.85
N PHE A 74 6.98 25.07 -13.92
CA PHE A 74 8.43 24.99 -13.83
C PHE A 74 9.04 26.37 -13.52
N ALA A 75 10.04 26.39 -12.64
CA ALA A 75 10.75 27.62 -12.31
C ALA A 75 11.46 28.22 -13.52
N ARG A 76 11.22 29.52 -13.76
CA ARG A 76 11.88 30.28 -14.83
C ARG A 76 13.22 30.90 -14.41
N THR A 77 13.46 31.02 -13.11
CA THR A 77 14.65 31.65 -12.53
C THR A 77 15.19 30.85 -11.36
N ARG A 78 16.52 30.77 -11.28
CA ARG A 78 17.29 29.98 -10.32
C ARG A 78 17.50 30.77 -9.03
N ASP A 79 17.10 30.20 -7.90
CA ASP A 79 17.62 30.60 -6.59
C ASP A 79 18.62 29.54 -6.12
N GLU A 80 19.91 29.85 -6.27
CA GLU A 80 21.01 28.92 -5.98
C GLU A 80 21.09 28.52 -4.49
N ARG A 81 20.41 29.25 -3.60
CA ARG A 81 20.49 29.02 -2.16
C ARG A 81 19.54 27.93 -1.66
N ARG A 82 18.48 27.60 -2.41
CA ARG A 82 17.46 26.66 -1.95
C ARG A 82 16.70 25.99 -3.11
N ILE A 83 16.93 24.70 -3.31
CA ILE A 83 16.22 23.90 -4.32
C ILE A 83 14.73 23.80 -3.94
N ARG A 84 13.83 24.19 -4.84
CA ARG A 84 12.39 23.94 -4.72
C ARG A 84 12.05 22.66 -5.43
N VAL A 85 11.45 21.73 -4.70
CA VAL A 85 11.04 20.42 -5.22
C VAL A 85 9.54 20.28 -5.18
N ARG A 86 8.96 19.82 -6.28
CA ARG A 86 7.58 19.30 -6.28
C ARG A 86 7.63 17.79 -6.19
N ILE A 87 7.07 17.25 -5.11
CA ILE A 87 6.86 15.81 -4.94
C ILE A 87 5.42 15.49 -5.34
N LEU A 88 5.25 14.65 -6.37
CA LEU A 88 3.95 14.14 -6.82
C LEU A 88 3.76 12.67 -6.46
N GLY A 89 2.52 12.17 -6.51
CA GLY A 89 2.20 10.78 -6.16
C GLY A 89 1.89 10.61 -4.67
N ASN A 90 1.19 11.57 -4.07
CA ASN A 90 0.74 11.49 -2.69
C ASN A 90 -0.44 10.52 -2.53
N HIS A 91 -0.16 9.27 -2.19
CA HIS A 91 -1.19 8.27 -1.90
C HIS A 91 -1.56 8.17 -0.41
N SER A 92 -1.27 9.19 0.42
CA SER A 92 -1.52 9.16 1.88
C SER A 92 -2.96 8.80 2.28
N ARG A 93 -3.92 9.02 1.38
CA ARG A 93 -5.34 8.69 1.61
C ARG A 93 -5.64 7.19 1.54
N TYR A 94 -4.74 6.38 0.98
CA TYR A 94 -4.98 4.97 0.75
C TYR A 94 -4.91 4.19 2.06
N HIS A 95 -3.85 4.40 2.85
CA HIS A 95 -3.68 3.93 4.22
C HIS A 95 -2.42 4.50 4.87
N CYS A 96 -2.22 4.23 6.17
CA CYS A 96 -1.12 4.77 6.97
C CYS A 96 0.29 4.52 6.40
N GLY A 97 0.52 3.36 5.77
CA GLY A 97 1.81 3.09 5.12
C GLY A 97 2.11 4.02 3.95
N SER A 98 1.11 4.35 3.13
CA SER A 98 1.29 5.30 2.01
C SER A 98 1.46 6.74 2.52
N GLU A 99 0.86 7.06 3.68
CA GLU A 99 1.14 8.31 4.38
C GLU A 99 2.58 8.36 4.90
N ALA A 100 3.07 7.26 5.48
CA ALA A 100 4.46 7.14 5.93
C ALA A 100 5.45 7.33 4.78
N VAL A 101 5.21 6.73 3.60
CA VAL A 101 6.00 6.96 2.38
C VAL A 101 6.12 8.45 2.08
N TYR A 102 5.00 9.15 1.94
CA TYR A 102 5.01 10.55 1.51
C TYR A 102 5.65 11.46 2.56
N GLN A 103 5.44 11.18 3.85
CA GLN A 103 6.09 11.92 4.94
C GLN A 103 7.60 11.68 4.97
N SER A 104 8.07 10.45 4.79
CA SER A 104 9.50 10.14 4.69
C SER A 104 10.16 10.89 3.53
N LEU A 105 9.56 10.88 2.34
CA LEU A 105 10.08 11.63 1.18
C LEU A 105 10.18 13.13 1.48
N CYS A 106 9.14 13.72 2.10
CA CYS A 106 9.16 15.13 2.52
C CYS A 106 10.27 15.41 3.55
N HIS A 107 10.43 14.55 4.56
CA HIS A 107 11.45 14.73 5.59
C HIS A 107 12.87 14.66 5.01
N VAL A 108 13.13 13.73 4.10
CA VAL A 108 14.46 13.60 3.47
C VAL A 108 14.74 14.77 2.53
N ALA A 109 13.74 15.28 1.80
CA ALA A 109 13.90 16.51 1.03
C ALA A 109 14.30 17.70 1.93
N GLN A 110 13.61 17.86 3.05
CA GLN A 110 13.87 18.94 4.01
C GLN A 110 15.23 18.80 4.68
N SER A 111 15.68 17.59 5.02
CA SER A 111 17.00 17.37 5.62
C SER A 111 18.15 17.69 4.65
N LYS A 112 17.90 17.67 3.34
CA LYS A 112 18.81 18.16 2.29
C LYS A 112 18.71 19.67 2.05
N ASN A 113 17.99 20.42 2.90
CA ASN A 113 17.70 21.84 2.75
C ASN A 113 16.85 22.19 1.50
N TRP A 114 16.07 21.24 0.97
CA TRP A 114 15.16 21.51 -0.14
C TRP A 114 13.81 22.01 0.39
N THR A 115 13.16 22.89 -0.38
CA THR A 115 11.79 23.35 -0.11
C THR A 115 10.80 22.49 -0.86
N VAL A 116 9.97 21.72 -0.16
CA VAL A 116 8.83 21.04 -0.78
C VAL A 116 7.73 22.08 -1.05
N VAL A 117 7.48 22.38 -2.33
CA VAL A 117 6.46 23.37 -2.72
C VAL A 117 5.09 22.72 -2.96
N LYS A 118 4.03 23.52 -2.84
CA LYS A 118 2.65 23.07 -3.05
C LYS A 118 2.29 23.15 -4.53
N ALA A 119 1.06 22.75 -4.84
CA ALA A 119 0.49 22.90 -6.17
C ALA A 119 0.54 24.36 -6.63
N TYR A 120 0.75 24.56 -7.95
CA TYR A 120 0.85 25.86 -8.63
C TYR A 120 2.04 26.75 -8.23
N GLU A 121 2.91 26.29 -7.34
CA GLU A 121 4.16 27.00 -7.05
C GLU A 121 5.25 26.54 -8.02
N PRO A 122 6.05 27.46 -8.58
CA PRO A 122 7.15 27.08 -9.47
C PRO A 122 8.23 26.29 -8.74
N TYR A 123 8.72 25.22 -9.38
CA TYR A 123 9.77 24.35 -8.82
C TYR A 123 10.92 24.08 -9.78
N ASP A 124 12.08 23.79 -9.20
CA ASP A 124 13.34 23.55 -9.90
C ASP A 124 13.55 22.06 -10.21
N VAL A 125 12.95 21.16 -9.41
CA VAL A 125 13.09 19.71 -9.54
C VAL A 125 11.74 19.01 -9.37
N LEU A 126 11.46 18.03 -10.24
CA LEU A 126 10.31 17.15 -10.13
C LEU A 126 10.73 15.80 -9.52
N VAL A 127 10.03 15.37 -8.47
CA VAL A 127 10.14 14.01 -7.92
C VAL A 127 8.76 13.35 -7.96
N VAL A 128 8.65 12.20 -8.61
CA VAL A 128 7.40 11.44 -8.69
C VAL A 128 7.54 10.17 -7.85
N ASN A 129 6.73 10.04 -6.80
CA ASN A 129 6.57 8.80 -6.03
C ASN A 129 5.75 7.80 -6.86
N GLY A 130 6.38 6.71 -7.30
CA GLY A 130 5.70 5.64 -8.04
C GLY A 130 4.81 4.77 -7.16
N GLU A 131 5.27 4.43 -5.96
CA GLU A 131 4.68 3.46 -5.04
C GLU A 131 4.21 2.19 -5.78
N GLY A 132 2.92 1.82 -5.66
CA GLY A 132 2.35 0.66 -6.33
C GLY A 132 1.61 0.98 -7.62
N SER A 133 1.86 2.12 -8.28
CA SER A 133 1.03 2.57 -9.40
C SER A 133 1.67 2.50 -10.79
N MET A 134 2.94 2.10 -10.90
CA MET A 134 3.68 2.06 -12.17
C MET A 134 3.77 0.63 -12.71
N HIS A 135 2.61 0.04 -13.01
CA HIS A 135 2.55 -1.32 -13.54
C HIS A 135 1.50 -1.46 -14.64
N HIS A 136 1.71 -2.40 -15.55
CA HIS A 136 0.77 -2.80 -16.59
C HIS A 136 0.24 -1.63 -17.43
N SER A 137 1.04 -0.57 -17.61
CA SER A 137 0.68 0.64 -18.36
C SER A 137 -0.63 1.30 -17.93
N GLY A 138 -1.06 1.10 -16.67
CA GLY A 138 -2.37 1.55 -16.20
C GLY A 138 -2.56 3.08 -16.17
N PRO A 139 -3.76 3.57 -15.84
CA PRO A 139 -4.06 5.01 -15.91
C PRO A 139 -3.14 5.89 -15.04
N PHE A 140 -2.74 5.41 -13.87
CA PHE A 140 -1.81 6.14 -12.99
C PHE A 140 -0.38 6.15 -13.54
N PHE A 141 0.06 5.08 -14.20
CA PHE A 141 1.31 5.04 -14.95
C PHE A 141 1.31 6.11 -16.03
N GLN A 142 0.28 6.12 -16.88
CA GLN A 142 0.15 7.08 -18.00
C GLN A 142 0.19 8.53 -17.49
N ARG A 143 -0.54 8.81 -16.41
CA ARG A 143 -0.57 10.14 -15.80
C ARG A 143 0.80 10.57 -15.27
N LYS A 144 1.54 9.66 -14.61
CA LYS A 144 2.87 9.94 -14.05
C LYS A 144 3.94 10.08 -15.14
N MET A 145 3.92 9.23 -16.16
CA MET A 145 4.85 9.33 -17.28
C MET A 145 4.67 10.62 -18.08
N LYS A 146 3.42 11.08 -18.29
CA LYS A 146 3.15 12.37 -18.97
C LYS A 146 3.72 13.59 -18.23
N VAL A 147 3.68 13.62 -16.90
CA VAL A 147 4.26 14.76 -16.17
C VAL A 147 5.79 14.68 -16.14
N LEU A 148 6.36 13.48 -16.08
CA LEU A 148 7.80 13.25 -16.23
C LEU A 148 8.30 13.68 -17.62
N GLU A 149 7.58 13.31 -18.67
CA GLU A 149 7.85 13.73 -20.06
C GLU A 149 7.88 15.26 -20.20
N LYS A 150 6.89 15.96 -19.63
CA LYS A 150 6.86 17.43 -19.63
C LYS A 150 8.08 18.03 -18.94
N ALA A 151 8.49 17.47 -17.80
CA ALA A 151 9.65 17.96 -17.06
C ALA A 151 10.94 17.78 -17.87
N VAL A 152 11.20 16.58 -18.39
CA VAL A 152 12.41 16.35 -19.19
C VAL A 152 12.43 17.19 -20.47
N ASN A 153 11.28 17.40 -21.12
CA ASN A 153 11.15 18.26 -22.30
C ASN A 153 11.37 19.74 -21.99
N ALA A 154 11.06 20.18 -20.77
CA ALA A 154 11.36 21.52 -20.28
C ALA A 154 12.81 21.67 -19.76
N GLY A 155 13.63 20.61 -19.80
CA GLY A 155 14.98 20.63 -19.23
C GLY A 155 15.00 20.65 -17.70
N VAL A 156 13.88 20.31 -17.04
CA VAL A 156 13.77 20.26 -15.58
C VAL A 156 14.19 18.87 -15.10
N PRO A 157 15.13 18.77 -14.14
CA PRO A 157 15.50 17.49 -13.55
C PRO A 157 14.29 16.76 -12.97
N ALA A 158 14.14 15.50 -13.38
CA ALA A 158 12.98 14.68 -13.07
C ALA A 158 13.42 13.31 -12.57
N PHE A 159 12.81 12.88 -11.46
CA PHE A 159 13.13 11.61 -10.82
C PHE A 159 11.87 10.77 -10.61
N LEU A 160 11.98 9.46 -10.82
CA LEU A 160 10.99 8.47 -10.38
C LEU A 160 11.54 7.79 -9.12
N VAL A 161 10.82 7.83 -8.00
CA VAL A 161 11.28 7.29 -6.72
C VAL A 161 10.26 6.37 -6.07
N ASN A 162 10.74 5.50 -5.17
CA ASN A 162 9.94 4.58 -4.37
C ASN A 162 8.94 3.78 -5.25
N SER A 163 9.38 3.31 -6.42
CA SER A 163 8.49 2.73 -7.43
C SER A 163 8.58 1.20 -7.45
N VAL A 164 7.42 0.54 -7.56
CA VAL A 164 7.34 -0.72 -8.32
C VAL A 164 7.41 -0.36 -9.79
N TRP A 165 8.00 -1.20 -10.63
CA TRP A 165 7.91 -1.19 -12.07
C TRP A 165 7.62 -2.62 -12.51
N GLN A 166 6.54 -2.83 -13.25
CA GLN A 166 6.20 -4.18 -13.72
C GLN A 166 5.35 -4.13 -14.98
N ASP A 167 5.75 -4.88 -16.01
CA ASP A 167 4.94 -5.16 -17.20
C ASP A 167 4.42 -3.91 -17.91
N ASN A 168 5.20 -2.82 -17.91
CA ASN A 168 4.86 -1.60 -18.65
C ASN A 168 5.31 -1.71 -20.12
N GLU A 169 4.63 -0.99 -20.99
CA GLU A 169 4.97 -0.87 -22.41
C GLU A 169 6.19 0.05 -22.61
N ASN A 170 6.86 -0.10 -23.75
CA ASN A 170 8.05 0.67 -24.14
C ASN A 170 7.75 2.10 -24.64
N THR A 171 6.51 2.58 -24.48
CA THR A 171 6.03 3.87 -25.03
C THR A 171 6.72 5.09 -24.45
N TYR A 172 7.40 4.95 -23.31
CA TYR A 172 8.11 6.03 -22.63
C TYR A 172 9.61 5.77 -22.42
N ASP A 173 10.20 4.83 -23.18
CA ASP A 173 11.62 4.48 -23.02
C ASP A 173 12.57 5.68 -23.24
N ASP A 174 12.22 6.57 -24.18
CA ASP A 174 12.97 7.81 -24.41
C ASP A 174 12.90 8.76 -23.22
N VAL A 175 11.74 8.86 -22.56
CA VAL A 175 11.55 9.64 -21.33
C VAL A 175 12.34 9.02 -20.19
N LEU A 176 12.28 7.69 -20.01
CA LEU A 176 13.00 6.98 -18.96
C LEU A 176 14.51 7.22 -19.04
N ARG A 177 15.10 7.15 -20.24
CA ARG A 177 16.54 7.41 -20.47
C ARG A 177 16.96 8.85 -20.16
N ARG A 178 16.01 9.79 -20.17
CA ARG A 178 16.24 11.22 -19.88
C ARG A 178 15.96 11.60 -18.45
N LEU A 179 15.43 10.69 -17.62
CA LEU A 179 15.25 10.95 -16.19
C LEU A 179 16.62 11.10 -15.52
N SER A 180 16.69 12.04 -14.59
CA SER A 180 17.91 12.28 -13.79
C SER A 180 18.20 11.15 -12.80
N GLY A 181 17.21 10.28 -12.56
CA GLY A 181 17.40 9.05 -11.79
C GLY A 181 16.10 8.30 -11.55
N ILE A 182 16.21 6.97 -11.47
CA ILE A 182 15.10 6.07 -11.19
C ILE A 182 15.47 5.21 -9.97
N TYR A 183 14.60 5.25 -8.95
CA TYR A 183 14.76 4.55 -7.69
C TYR A 183 13.56 3.63 -7.49
N VAL A 184 13.81 2.34 -7.67
CA VAL A 184 12.81 1.29 -7.49
C VAL A 184 12.94 0.65 -6.13
N ARG A 185 11.83 0.13 -5.59
CA ARG A 185 11.78 -0.34 -4.20
C ARG A 185 12.10 -1.80 -3.96
N GLU A 186 12.48 -2.51 -5.02
CA GLU A 186 12.86 -3.91 -5.01
C GLU A 186 13.52 -4.33 -6.34
N SER A 187 14.13 -5.52 -6.37
CA SER A 187 15.03 -5.96 -7.45
C SER A 187 14.33 -6.39 -8.74
N LEU A 188 13.13 -6.97 -8.69
CA LEU A 188 12.38 -7.38 -9.89
C LEU A 188 11.93 -6.18 -10.70
N SER A 189 11.60 -5.05 -10.06
CA SER A 189 11.38 -3.78 -10.76
C SER A 189 12.63 -3.29 -11.50
N ARG A 190 13.81 -3.42 -10.88
CA ARG A 190 15.08 -3.05 -11.53
C ARG A 190 15.32 -3.94 -12.74
N ASP A 191 15.11 -5.23 -12.57
CA ASP A 191 15.36 -6.22 -13.62
C ASP A 191 14.38 -6.05 -14.79
N ASP A 192 13.11 -5.71 -14.53
CA ASP A 192 12.14 -5.35 -15.58
C ASP A 192 12.61 -4.12 -16.36
N LEU A 193 12.96 -3.02 -15.67
CA LEU A 193 13.51 -1.81 -16.31
C LEU A 193 14.75 -2.10 -17.15
N LEU A 194 15.69 -2.88 -16.63
CA LEU A 194 16.94 -3.20 -17.33
C LEU A 194 16.66 -4.09 -18.55
N ASN A 195 15.95 -5.20 -18.36
CA ASN A 195 15.81 -6.24 -19.37
C ASN A 195 14.82 -5.87 -20.48
N ARG A 196 13.78 -5.10 -20.17
CA ARG A 196 12.72 -4.74 -21.14
C ARG A 196 12.87 -3.35 -21.73
N HIS A 197 13.48 -2.42 -20.99
CA HIS A 197 13.59 -1.01 -21.41
C HIS A 197 15.04 -0.57 -21.68
N GLY A 198 16.03 -1.39 -21.25
CA GLY A 198 17.45 -1.03 -21.33
C GLY A 198 17.79 0.15 -20.42
N VAL A 199 17.10 0.28 -19.28
CA VAL A 199 17.22 1.41 -18.36
C VAL A 199 17.71 0.94 -17.00
N GLU A 200 18.83 1.50 -16.56
CA GLU A 200 19.36 1.25 -15.22
C GLU A 200 18.52 1.97 -14.15
N SER A 201 18.43 1.37 -12.97
CA SER A 201 17.78 1.95 -11.82
C SER A 201 18.47 1.54 -10.52
N ARG A 202 18.29 2.35 -9.48
CA ARG A 202 18.80 2.06 -8.14
C ARG A 202 17.73 1.35 -7.32
N VAL A 203 18.09 0.24 -6.69
CA VAL A 203 17.23 -0.44 -5.72
C VAL A 203 17.42 0.22 -4.35
N VAL A 204 16.34 0.71 -3.77
CA VAL A 204 16.31 1.29 -2.41
C VAL A 204 15.01 0.87 -1.74
N ILE A 205 15.05 0.36 -0.50
CA ILE A 205 13.82 -0.10 0.18
C ILE A 205 12.74 1.00 0.30
N ASP A 206 11.50 0.57 0.50
CA ASP A 206 10.33 1.45 0.54
C ASP A 206 10.47 2.54 1.62
N ALA A 207 10.11 3.77 1.25
CA ALA A 207 10.25 4.95 2.08
C ALA A 207 9.50 4.87 3.41
N SER A 208 8.44 4.06 3.53
CA SER A 208 7.71 3.87 4.79
C SER A 208 8.58 3.30 5.92
N TYR A 209 9.65 2.57 5.58
CA TYR A 209 10.58 2.01 6.55
C TYR A 209 11.25 3.08 7.43
N PHE A 210 11.58 4.22 6.83
CA PHE A 210 12.34 5.30 7.46
C PHE A 210 11.47 6.31 8.21
N MET A 211 10.15 6.12 8.26
CA MET A 211 9.25 7.05 8.92
C MET A 211 9.49 7.02 10.44
N PRO A 212 9.84 8.16 11.07
CA PRO A 212 10.01 8.22 12.52
C PRO A 212 8.75 7.76 13.26
N LEU A 213 8.95 6.97 14.32
CA LEU A 213 7.86 6.44 15.12
C LEU A 213 7.57 7.32 16.34
N ASP A 214 6.32 7.72 16.49
CA ASP A 214 5.82 8.30 17.74
C ASP A 214 5.75 7.20 18.82
N ARG A 215 6.72 7.21 19.73
CA ARG A 215 6.84 6.24 20.83
C ARG A 215 5.72 6.37 21.88
N SER A 216 4.96 7.47 21.87
CA SER A 216 3.78 7.61 22.75
C SER A 216 2.60 6.76 22.31
N LYS A 217 2.60 6.26 21.06
CA LYS A 217 1.52 5.40 20.56
C LYS A 217 1.69 3.98 21.09
N SER A 218 0.66 3.50 21.81
CA SER A 218 0.53 2.09 22.16
C SER A 218 -0.14 1.31 21.03
N GLY A 219 0.25 0.03 20.93
CA GLY A 219 -0.48 -0.94 20.12
C GLY A 219 -1.87 -1.22 20.71
N ASN A 220 -2.78 -1.71 19.88
CA ASN A 220 -4.11 -2.14 20.32
C ASN A 220 -4.22 -3.67 20.50
N LEU A 221 -3.15 -4.41 20.23
CA LEU A 221 -3.16 -5.87 20.34
C LEU A 221 -2.65 -6.31 21.72
N PRO A 222 -3.31 -7.30 22.35
CA PRO A 222 -2.76 -7.99 23.50
C PRO A 222 -1.35 -8.55 23.20
N PRO A 223 -0.51 -8.74 24.22
CA PRO A 223 0.77 -9.44 24.05
C PRO A 223 0.48 -10.89 23.65
N THR A 224 1.13 -11.36 22.58
CA THR A 224 1.06 -12.71 21.96
C THR A 224 -0.13 -12.98 21.05
N GLY A 225 0.06 -13.90 20.11
CA GLY A 225 -0.89 -14.34 19.09
C GLY A 225 -0.60 -13.76 17.70
N PRO A 226 -1.15 -14.38 16.64
CA PRO A 226 -0.97 -13.92 15.27
C PRO A 226 -1.78 -12.65 14.99
N ALA A 227 -1.19 -11.77 14.18
CA ALA A 227 -1.87 -10.62 13.59
C ALA A 227 -2.22 -10.88 12.12
N ILE A 228 -3.30 -10.29 11.63
CA ILE A 228 -3.74 -10.41 10.24
C ILE A 228 -4.16 -9.06 9.67
N THR A 229 -3.95 -8.81 8.37
CA THR A 229 -4.49 -7.64 7.68
C THR A 229 -5.34 -8.04 6.48
N ASP A 230 -5.52 -7.13 5.51
CA ASP A 230 -6.22 -7.43 4.27
C ASP A 230 -5.32 -8.13 3.23
N PHE A 231 -5.99 -8.74 2.25
CA PHE A 231 -5.40 -9.44 1.12
C PHE A 231 -6.03 -8.97 -0.19
N TYR A 232 -5.26 -8.96 -1.26
CA TYR A 232 -5.78 -8.67 -2.58
C TYR A 232 -6.33 -9.93 -3.23
N TRP A 233 -7.59 -9.89 -3.64
CA TRP A 233 -8.30 -10.99 -4.29
C TRP A 233 -8.56 -10.64 -5.75
N ARG A 234 -7.90 -11.36 -6.67
CA ARG A 234 -7.96 -11.14 -8.12
C ARG A 234 -9.38 -11.23 -8.65
N GLU A 235 -10.18 -12.15 -8.11
CA GLU A 235 -11.58 -12.37 -8.49
C GLU A 235 -12.46 -11.13 -8.25
N SER A 236 -12.09 -10.28 -7.30
CA SER A 236 -12.81 -9.07 -6.92
C SER A 236 -12.08 -7.77 -7.28
N ASP A 237 -10.84 -7.87 -7.76
CA ASP A 237 -9.90 -6.76 -7.93
C ASP A 237 -9.84 -5.81 -6.71
N ALA A 238 -9.86 -6.38 -5.50
CA ALA A 238 -9.99 -5.60 -4.27
C ALA A 238 -9.19 -6.18 -3.10
N PHE A 239 -8.78 -5.28 -2.20
CA PHE A 239 -8.28 -5.68 -0.90
C PHE A 239 -9.43 -5.94 0.06
N GLN A 240 -9.47 -7.12 0.65
CA GLN A 240 -10.51 -7.55 1.58
C GLN A 240 -9.90 -8.16 2.84
N ASN A 241 -10.61 -8.01 3.96
CA ASN A 241 -10.31 -8.74 5.17
C ASN A 241 -10.79 -10.19 5.00
N SER A 242 -9.91 -11.15 5.29
CA SER A 242 -10.16 -12.59 5.15
C SER A 242 -9.80 -13.32 6.44
N PRO A 243 -10.62 -13.16 7.51
CA PRO A 243 -10.37 -13.81 8.80
C PRO A 243 -10.33 -15.35 8.72
N GLU A 244 -10.94 -15.93 7.70
CA GLU A 244 -10.94 -17.36 7.40
C GLU A 244 -9.55 -17.93 7.07
N ILE A 245 -8.58 -17.09 6.66
CA ILE A 245 -7.21 -17.54 6.38
C ILE A 245 -6.52 -18.02 7.67
N LEU A 246 -6.80 -17.37 8.80
CA LEU A 246 -6.24 -17.76 10.09
C LEU A 246 -7.22 -17.43 11.22
N PHE A 247 -8.04 -18.42 11.58
CA PHE A 247 -8.99 -18.28 12.67
C PHE A 247 -8.28 -17.92 13.98
N GLY A 248 -8.83 -16.95 14.72
CA GLY A 248 -8.25 -16.45 15.97
C GLY A 248 -7.14 -15.41 15.80
N ALA A 249 -6.69 -15.12 14.57
CA ALA A 249 -5.78 -14.01 14.33
C ALA A 249 -6.45 -12.66 14.55
N ARG A 250 -5.68 -11.71 15.07
CA ARG A 250 -6.18 -10.38 15.40
C ARG A 250 -6.00 -9.43 14.23
N TYR A 251 -7.10 -8.84 13.79
CA TYR A 251 -7.08 -7.91 12.69
C TYR A 251 -6.36 -6.60 13.04
N VAL A 252 -5.40 -6.19 12.22
CA VAL A 252 -4.68 -4.92 12.31
C VAL A 252 -5.11 -4.03 11.15
N PRO A 253 -5.94 -2.98 11.40
CA PRO A 253 -6.34 -2.07 10.34
C PRO A 253 -5.14 -1.25 9.86
N MET A 254 -5.10 -0.93 8.56
CA MET A 254 -4.16 0.06 8.03
C MET A 254 -4.83 1.39 7.69
N LYS A 255 -6.15 1.41 7.54
CA LYS A 255 -6.96 2.61 7.29
C LYS A 255 -7.45 3.20 8.61
N GLY A 256 -7.49 4.53 8.70
CA GLY A 256 -7.99 5.23 9.89
C GLY A 256 -7.11 5.12 11.14
N VAL A 257 -5.88 4.62 11.00
CA VAL A 257 -4.86 4.54 12.06
C VAL A 257 -3.57 5.21 11.61
N SER A 258 -2.67 5.53 12.54
CA SER A 258 -1.34 6.05 12.20
C SER A 258 -0.33 4.93 11.98
N TRP A 259 0.74 5.21 11.23
CA TRP A 259 1.83 4.27 11.00
C TRP A 259 2.46 3.77 12.31
N SER A 260 2.74 4.68 13.24
CA SER A 260 3.31 4.32 14.56
C SER A 260 2.38 3.40 15.35
N LYS A 261 1.05 3.58 15.26
CA LYS A 261 0.09 2.71 15.93
C LYS A 261 0.05 1.31 15.31
N THR A 262 0.13 1.20 13.98
CA THR A 262 0.23 -0.07 13.27
C THR A 262 1.49 -0.82 13.69
N VAL A 263 2.66 -0.16 13.64
CA VAL A 263 3.94 -0.75 14.06
C VAL A 263 3.90 -1.16 15.54
N ALA A 264 3.38 -0.30 16.43
CA ALA A 264 3.25 -0.61 17.85
C ALA A 264 2.31 -1.81 18.11
N SER A 265 1.25 -1.96 17.31
CA SER A 265 0.34 -3.12 17.37
C SER A 265 1.05 -4.40 16.94
N LEU A 266 1.85 -4.35 15.87
CA LEU A 266 2.61 -5.50 15.42
C LEU A 266 3.71 -5.91 16.41
N ARG A 267 4.32 -4.97 17.14
CA ARG A 267 5.34 -5.29 18.15
C ARG A 267 4.86 -6.23 19.25
N SER A 268 3.55 -6.32 19.54
CA SER A 268 3.01 -7.26 20.51
C SER A 268 2.51 -8.59 19.91
N ALA A 269 2.48 -8.72 18.59
CA ALA A 269 2.12 -9.96 17.90
C ALA A 269 3.30 -10.93 17.79
N ASP A 270 3.02 -12.22 17.64
CA ASP A 270 4.04 -13.25 17.41
C ASP A 270 4.56 -13.17 15.96
N PHE A 271 3.63 -13.05 15.01
CA PHE A 271 3.89 -12.86 13.59
C PHE A 271 2.70 -12.19 12.89
N LEU A 272 2.92 -11.74 11.65
CA LEU A 272 1.89 -11.13 10.80
C LEU A 272 1.49 -12.05 9.63
N VAL A 273 0.20 -12.09 9.28
CA VAL A 273 -0.29 -12.68 8.03
C VAL A 273 -0.89 -11.57 7.16
N THR A 274 -0.40 -11.38 5.92
CA THR A 274 -0.79 -10.19 5.14
C THR A 274 -0.65 -10.33 3.62
N GLY A 275 -1.52 -9.66 2.85
CA GLY A 275 -1.29 -9.40 1.43
C GLY A 275 -0.84 -7.96 1.14
N ARG A 276 -0.54 -7.17 2.19
CA ARG A 276 -0.21 -5.74 2.07
C ARG A 276 1.29 -5.53 2.20
N HIS A 277 1.90 -4.99 1.14
CA HIS A 277 3.31 -4.61 1.14
C HIS A 277 3.70 -3.66 2.29
N HIS A 278 2.92 -2.60 2.57
CA HIS A 278 3.25 -1.74 3.70
C HIS A 278 3.01 -2.41 5.07
N ALA A 279 2.20 -3.47 5.16
CA ALA A 279 2.12 -4.24 6.40
C ALA A 279 3.35 -5.14 6.57
N VAL A 280 3.91 -5.70 5.49
CA VAL A 280 5.22 -6.36 5.50
C VAL A 280 6.30 -5.40 6.01
N TYR A 281 6.37 -4.18 5.48
CA TYR A 281 7.31 -3.17 5.98
C TYR A 281 7.06 -2.82 7.45
N ALA A 282 5.80 -2.69 7.88
CA ALA A 282 5.49 -2.45 9.30
C ALA A 282 5.95 -3.61 10.20
N ALA A 283 5.84 -4.86 9.74
CA ALA A 283 6.34 -6.04 10.45
C ALA A 283 7.88 -6.03 10.54
N CYS A 284 8.58 -5.66 9.46
CA CYS A 284 10.03 -5.50 9.47
C CYS A 284 10.49 -4.41 10.45
N VAL A 285 9.79 -3.27 10.52
CA VAL A 285 10.06 -2.22 11.52
C VAL A 285 9.74 -2.70 12.95
N ALA A 286 8.71 -3.53 13.10
CA ALA A 286 8.34 -4.16 14.37
C ALA A 286 9.23 -5.36 14.77
N LYS A 287 10.12 -5.80 13.87
CA LYS A 287 10.95 -7.00 14.01
C LYS A 287 10.12 -8.27 14.25
N ARG A 288 9.03 -8.41 13.49
CA ARG A 288 8.15 -9.58 13.55
C ARG A 288 8.16 -10.37 12.25
N PRO A 289 8.29 -11.72 12.31
CA PRO A 289 8.10 -12.60 11.16
C PRO A 289 6.75 -12.39 10.49
N PHE A 290 6.63 -12.76 9.23
CA PHE A 290 5.37 -12.67 8.50
C PHE A 290 5.17 -13.78 7.47
N ALA A 291 3.93 -14.23 7.31
CA ALA A 291 3.50 -14.98 6.14
C ALA A 291 2.79 -14.00 5.20
N ALA A 292 3.27 -13.89 3.96
CA ALA A 292 2.70 -12.94 3.00
C ALA A 292 2.34 -13.56 1.66
N SER A 293 1.31 -13.01 1.03
CA SER A 293 0.91 -13.35 -0.33
C SER A 293 1.10 -12.15 -1.25
N GLU A 294 1.40 -12.40 -2.52
CA GLU A 294 1.44 -11.34 -3.51
C GLU A 294 0.06 -10.74 -3.77
N GLY A 295 0.09 -9.52 -4.33
CA GLY A 295 -1.09 -8.86 -4.86
C GLY A 295 -1.12 -8.88 -6.38
N ASN A 296 -1.38 -7.71 -6.95
CA ASN A 296 -1.37 -7.47 -8.39
C ASN A 296 0.03 -7.18 -8.98
N THR A 297 1.07 -7.22 -8.15
CA THR A 297 2.46 -6.92 -8.53
C THR A 297 3.42 -7.87 -7.83
N HIS A 298 4.70 -7.88 -8.19
CA HIS A 298 5.77 -8.72 -7.62
C HIS A 298 6.52 -8.10 -6.43
N LYS A 299 5.93 -7.07 -5.81
CA LYS A 299 6.64 -6.17 -4.89
C LYS A 299 7.10 -6.82 -3.59
N ILE A 300 6.48 -7.91 -3.13
CA ILE A 300 6.88 -8.57 -1.89
C ILE A 300 8.00 -9.58 -2.19
N LYS A 301 7.85 -10.40 -3.22
CA LYS A 301 8.88 -11.30 -3.74
C LYS A 301 10.14 -10.54 -4.13
N GLY A 302 9.97 -9.39 -4.77
CA GLY A 302 11.08 -8.52 -5.11
C GLY A 302 11.86 -8.02 -3.89
N LEU A 303 11.17 -7.69 -2.78
CA LEU A 303 11.85 -7.31 -1.55
C LEU A 303 12.68 -8.47 -1.00
N ILE A 304 12.12 -9.68 -1.00
CA ILE A 304 12.80 -10.89 -0.55
C ILE A 304 14.03 -11.18 -1.43
N ALA A 305 13.90 -11.05 -2.76
CA ALA A 305 15.00 -11.21 -3.70
C ALA A 305 16.08 -10.13 -3.51
N ALA A 306 15.69 -8.87 -3.28
CA ALA A 306 16.63 -7.77 -3.04
C ALA A 306 17.45 -7.96 -1.74
N ALA A 307 16.87 -8.61 -0.73
CA ALA A 307 17.52 -8.91 0.53
C ALA A 307 18.38 -10.20 0.48
N ASP A 308 18.31 -10.97 -0.61
CA ASP A 308 18.95 -12.29 -0.75
C ASP A 308 18.63 -13.25 0.41
N VAL A 309 17.33 -13.37 0.74
CA VAL A 309 16.84 -14.25 1.81
C VAL A 309 15.81 -15.25 1.27
N ASN A 310 15.69 -16.39 1.94
CA ASN A 310 14.75 -17.45 1.57
C ASN A 310 13.48 -17.43 2.44
N VAL A 311 12.75 -16.31 2.42
CA VAL A 311 11.43 -16.19 3.05
C VAL A 311 10.33 -16.51 2.02
N PRO A 312 9.51 -17.55 2.23
CA PRO A 312 8.51 -17.95 1.25
C PRO A 312 7.38 -16.92 1.14
N ILE A 313 7.02 -16.55 -0.09
CA ILE A 313 5.89 -15.67 -0.40
C ILE A 313 4.87 -16.45 -1.24
N ALA A 314 3.63 -16.48 -0.77
CA ALA A 314 2.53 -17.13 -1.48
C ALA A 314 2.12 -16.36 -2.74
N ASP A 315 1.71 -17.06 -3.79
CA ASP A 315 1.13 -16.45 -4.98
C ASP A 315 -0.30 -15.95 -4.76
N SER A 316 -1.01 -16.61 -3.85
CA SER A 316 -2.41 -16.33 -3.52
C SER A 316 -2.63 -16.38 -2.01
N PRO A 317 -3.57 -15.60 -1.46
CA PRO A 317 -3.94 -15.72 -0.05
C PRO A 317 -4.38 -17.14 0.35
N ARG A 318 -4.85 -17.95 -0.62
CA ARG A 318 -5.26 -19.35 -0.40
C ARG A 318 -4.11 -20.26 0.04
N ASP A 319 -2.87 -19.91 -0.28
CA ASP A 319 -1.70 -20.73 0.03
C ASP A 319 -1.08 -20.42 1.40
N LEU A 320 -1.53 -19.33 2.04
CA LEU A 320 -0.98 -18.86 3.32
C LEU A 320 -1.07 -19.88 4.47
N PRO A 321 -2.15 -20.66 4.65
CA PRO A 321 -2.20 -21.65 5.73
C PRO A 321 -0.97 -22.59 5.74
N ARG A 322 -0.53 -23.04 4.56
CA ARG A 322 0.65 -23.91 4.42
C ARG A 322 1.97 -23.19 4.74
N LEU A 323 2.06 -21.90 4.44
CA LEU A 323 3.25 -21.10 4.74
C LEU A 323 3.35 -20.78 6.24
N ILE A 324 2.20 -20.55 6.89
CA ILE A 324 2.14 -20.26 8.33
C ILE A 324 2.72 -21.43 9.14
N GLU A 325 2.39 -22.67 8.77
CA GLU A 325 2.91 -23.88 9.43
C GLU A 325 4.45 -23.96 9.39
N LYS A 326 5.06 -23.44 8.31
CA LYS A 326 6.51 -23.46 8.10
C LYS A 326 7.24 -22.22 8.59
N LEU A 327 6.52 -21.21 9.08
CA LEU A 327 7.12 -19.93 9.48
C LEU A 327 8.26 -20.09 10.51
N PRO A 328 8.17 -20.99 11.51
CA PRO A 328 9.28 -21.24 12.45
C PRO A 328 10.58 -21.69 11.78
N ASP A 329 10.50 -22.40 10.65
CA ASP A 329 11.68 -22.92 9.93
C ASP A 329 12.51 -21.80 9.27
N HIS A 330 11.92 -20.61 9.11
CA HIS A 330 12.53 -19.46 8.42
C HIS A 330 13.01 -18.36 9.37
N GLU A 331 13.12 -18.62 10.67
CA GLU A 331 13.49 -17.60 11.65
C GLU A 331 14.84 -16.91 11.35
N SER A 332 15.84 -17.70 10.93
CA SER A 332 17.16 -17.18 10.54
C SER A 332 17.09 -16.25 9.32
N GLU A 333 16.22 -16.55 8.35
CA GLU A 333 16.02 -15.74 7.15
C GLU A 333 15.33 -14.40 7.48
N PHE A 334 14.39 -14.39 8.44
CA PHE A 334 13.82 -13.13 8.94
C PHE A 334 14.87 -12.28 9.65
N ARG A 335 15.77 -12.87 10.45
CA ARG A 335 16.85 -12.11 11.10
C ARG A 335 17.78 -11.48 10.05
N LYS A 336 18.13 -12.20 8.99
CA LYS A 336 18.90 -11.67 7.85
C LYS A 336 18.17 -10.51 7.19
N LEU A 337 16.89 -10.68 6.86
CA LEU A 337 16.06 -9.64 6.26
C LEU A 337 16.05 -8.37 7.11
N PHE A 338 15.82 -8.51 8.42
CA PHE A 338 15.75 -7.37 9.32
C PHE A 338 17.09 -6.64 9.44
N ALA A 339 18.20 -7.38 9.52
CA ALA A 339 19.54 -6.81 9.57
C ALA A 339 19.89 -6.08 8.27
N TRP A 340 19.57 -6.68 7.12
CA TRP A 340 19.75 -6.04 5.81
C TRP A 340 18.94 -4.74 5.71
N MET A 341 17.68 -4.74 6.13
CA MET A 341 16.85 -3.53 6.13
C MET A 341 17.37 -2.45 7.09
N ASP A 342 17.88 -2.81 8.27
CA ASP A 342 18.48 -1.86 9.22
C ASP A 342 19.76 -1.21 8.68
N SER A 343 20.48 -1.88 7.78
CA SER A 343 21.69 -1.35 7.15
C SER A 343 21.42 -0.28 6.09
N GLN A 344 20.17 -0.12 5.67
CA GLN A 344 19.79 0.86 4.65
C GLN A 344 19.73 2.28 5.23
N GLN A 345 19.93 3.30 4.39
CA GLN A 345 19.94 4.70 4.82
C GLN A 345 18.74 5.49 4.27
N ALA A 346 18.12 6.28 5.15
CA ALA A 346 17.00 7.14 4.75
C ALA A 346 17.39 8.16 3.67
N SER A 347 18.64 8.58 3.61
CA SER A 347 19.14 9.52 2.60
C SER A 347 19.10 8.97 1.17
N ASP A 348 19.02 7.64 1.00
CA ASP A 348 19.03 6.97 -0.30
C ASP A 348 17.66 6.92 -0.98
N ILE A 349 16.56 7.07 -0.24
CA ILE A 349 15.20 7.03 -0.82
C ILE A 349 14.88 8.27 -1.67
N PHE A 350 15.76 9.26 -1.64
CA PHE A 350 15.57 10.56 -2.26
C PHE A 350 16.82 10.95 -3.05
N PRO A 351 16.69 11.55 -4.24
CA PRO A 351 17.83 11.88 -5.06
C PRO A 351 18.80 12.83 -4.37
N ASN A 352 20.09 12.63 -4.64
CA ASN A 352 21.12 13.62 -4.40
C ASN A 352 21.29 14.43 -5.70
N VAL A 353 20.94 15.71 -5.67
CA VAL A 353 21.31 16.63 -6.75
C VAL A 353 22.68 17.19 -6.39
N GLY A 354 23.72 16.70 -7.05
CA GLY A 354 25.02 17.37 -7.07
C GLY A 354 25.04 18.52 -8.08
N GLU A 355 26.14 19.27 -8.14
CA GLU A 355 26.35 20.31 -9.17
C GLU A 355 26.25 19.76 -10.60
N ALA A 356 26.44 18.45 -10.79
CA ALA A 356 26.47 17.77 -12.09
C ALA A 356 25.13 17.69 -12.84
N ILE A 357 23.99 17.86 -12.15
CA ILE A 357 22.66 17.85 -12.81
C ILE A 357 22.40 19.17 -13.57
N TRP A 358 23.21 20.19 -13.27
CA TRP A 358 23.07 21.54 -13.82
C TRP A 358 24.20 21.91 -14.79
N ARG A 359 24.98 20.93 -15.24
CA ARG A 359 25.90 21.04 -16.39
C ARG A 359 25.22 20.50 -17.63
#